data_AF-S9X7X4-F1
#
_entry.id   AF-S9X7X4-F1
#
_cell.length_a   1.000
_cell.length_b   1.000
_cell.length_c   1.000
_cell.angle_alpha   90.00
_cell.angle_beta   90.00
_cell.angle_gamma   90.00
#
_symmetry.space_group_name_H-M   'P 1'
#
loop_
_entity.id
_entity.type
_entity.pdbx_description
1 polymer ?
#
loop_
_entity_poly.entity_id
_entity_poly.type
_entity_poly.pdbx_seq_one_letter_code
_entity_poly.pdbx_strand_id
1 'polypeptide(L)'
;MDVDLHLQGEDLSTNNENLYTNELGIPPPRQENITELSRYLNDLRTAFNEKSYLFKRSELEQGFERIALRTREMNSEKDYLEQIKLVERRLNHYKNAEESNNNQPPQWFINFFNDPNVGILALKREIVSLDAPFENRQNQRLEAFENRQNQRLDARLEAFENRQNQRTDAIIESLHSINQKLNRQEYRYHRMNNIQMRSLGKSIDVVPYLNGQEPDFDLPQIHSIEDIENLTKDQCTRYLDGYGIRYGPNETIKLKERLRNAVGLESLGDNEFPLSGFR
;
A
#
# COMPACT_ATOMS: atom_id res chain seq x y z
N MET A 1 30.86 22.84 -56.55
CA MET A 1 30.76 23.62 -55.30
C MET A 1 29.58 23.04 -54.57
N ASP A 2 29.84 21.95 -53.87
CA ASP A 2 28.86 21.22 -53.08
C ASP A 2 28.78 21.89 -51.71
N VAL A 3 27.57 22.23 -51.30
CA VAL A 3 27.27 22.70 -49.94
C VAL A 3 26.36 21.64 -49.32
N ASP A 4 27.00 20.61 -48.76
CA ASP A 4 26.39 19.66 -47.85
C ASP A 4 26.04 20.39 -46.55
N LEU A 5 24.75 20.68 -46.36
CA LEU A 5 24.20 21.08 -45.07
C LEU A 5 23.91 19.81 -44.26
N HIS A 6 24.82 19.52 -43.33
CA HIS A 6 24.61 18.58 -42.23
C HIS A 6 23.32 18.94 -41.45
N LEU A 7 22.26 18.18 -41.71
CA LEU A 7 21.16 17.99 -40.77
C LEU A 7 21.68 17.12 -39.63
N GLN A 8 22.26 17.74 -38.60
CA GLN A 8 22.36 17.12 -37.29
C GLN A 8 20.93 16.92 -36.78
N GLY A 9 20.48 15.67 -36.79
CA GLY A 9 19.30 15.26 -36.06
C GLY A 9 19.51 15.57 -34.59
N GLU A 10 18.70 16.48 -34.06
CA GLU A 10 18.52 16.61 -32.62
C GLU A 10 17.90 15.31 -32.12
N ASP A 11 18.75 14.52 -31.48
CA ASP A 11 18.37 13.33 -30.75
C ASP A 11 17.50 13.77 -29.56
N LEU A 12 16.18 13.77 -29.74
CA LEU A 12 15.17 13.97 -28.68
C LEU A 12 15.10 12.76 -27.74
N SER A 13 16.25 12.25 -27.31
CA SER A 13 16.33 11.27 -26.23
C SER A 13 16.30 12.01 -24.89
N THR A 14 15.12 12.56 -24.55
CA THR A 14 14.80 13.02 -23.19
C THR A 14 13.99 11.97 -22.44
N ASN A 15 14.26 10.69 -22.68
CA ASN A 15 13.80 9.65 -21.77
C ASN A 15 14.66 9.75 -20.51
N ASN A 16 14.16 10.51 -19.53
CA ASN A 16 14.69 10.53 -18.18
C ASN A 16 14.48 9.13 -17.59
N GLU A 17 15.37 8.18 -17.90
CA GLU A 17 15.22 6.74 -17.59
C GLU A 17 14.89 6.50 -16.12
N ASN A 18 15.45 7.32 -15.22
CA ASN A 18 15.20 7.24 -13.79
C ASN A 18 13.73 7.50 -13.40
N LEU A 19 12.96 8.25 -14.20
CA LEU A 19 11.57 8.61 -13.88
C LEU A 19 10.60 7.43 -14.01
N TYR A 20 10.91 6.48 -14.90
CA TYR A 20 10.05 5.35 -15.22
C TYR A 20 10.61 4.01 -14.71
N THR A 21 11.72 4.06 -13.94
CA THR A 21 12.21 2.89 -13.21
C THR A 21 11.20 2.44 -12.17
N ASN A 22 10.91 1.14 -12.16
CA ASN A 22 10.00 0.53 -11.19
C ASN A 22 10.58 -0.81 -10.71
N GLU A 23 10.28 -1.17 -9.47
CA GLU A 23 10.71 -2.44 -8.86
C GLU A 23 10.03 -3.69 -9.46
N LEU A 24 9.11 -3.49 -10.43
CA LEU A 24 8.39 -4.57 -11.12
C LEU A 24 9.07 -4.95 -12.45
N GLY A 25 10.18 -4.29 -12.82
CA GLY A 25 10.93 -4.58 -14.03
C GLY A 25 10.20 -4.22 -15.33
N ILE A 26 9.13 -3.42 -15.26
CA ILE A 26 8.40 -2.99 -16.45
C ILE A 26 9.27 -1.96 -17.20
N PRO A 27 9.55 -2.16 -18.49
CA PRO A 27 10.40 -1.26 -19.24
C PRO A 27 9.75 0.13 -19.35
N PRO A 28 10.55 1.21 -19.36
CA PRO A 28 10.04 2.57 -19.49
C PRO A 28 9.30 2.76 -20.82
N PRO A 29 8.35 3.72 -20.90
CA PRO A 29 7.68 4.08 -22.14
C PRO A 29 8.72 4.52 -23.17
N ARG A 30 8.57 4.07 -24.43
CA ARG A 30 9.55 4.37 -25.48
C ARG A 30 9.45 5.81 -25.96
N GLN A 31 8.26 6.39 -25.86
CA GLN A 31 7.92 7.76 -26.25
C GLN A 31 6.94 8.33 -25.24
N GLU A 32 7.03 9.62 -24.95
CA GLU A 32 6.10 10.33 -24.06
C GLU A 32 4.81 10.73 -24.79
N ASN A 33 4.15 9.75 -25.42
CA ASN A 33 2.86 9.91 -26.08
C ASN A 33 1.77 9.14 -25.32
N ILE A 34 0.50 9.54 -25.52
CA ILE A 34 -0.65 9.00 -24.79
C ILE A 34 -0.75 7.48 -24.91
N THR A 35 -0.45 6.92 -26.09
CA THR A 35 -0.55 5.50 -26.37
C THR A 35 0.49 4.68 -25.60
N GLU A 36 1.76 5.10 -25.64
CA GLU A 36 2.86 4.44 -24.92
C GLU A 36 2.73 4.59 -23.41
N LEU A 37 2.30 5.77 -22.93
CA LEU A 37 2.03 5.99 -21.51
C LEU A 37 0.85 5.14 -21.01
N SER A 38 -0.22 5.02 -21.81
CA SER A 38 -1.37 4.16 -21.48
C SER A 38 -0.98 2.68 -21.42
N ARG A 39 -0.16 2.22 -22.38
CA ARG A 39 0.41 0.86 -22.37
C ARG A 39 1.22 0.61 -21.10
N TYR A 40 2.16 1.49 -20.80
CA TYR A 40 3.04 1.38 -19.63
C TYR A 40 2.25 1.33 -18.32
N LEU A 41 1.20 2.15 -18.17
CA LEU A 41 0.33 2.12 -16.99
C LEU A 41 -0.45 0.81 -16.86
N ASN A 42 -0.93 0.27 -17.97
CA ASN A 42 -1.67 -0.98 -17.96
C ASN A 42 -0.78 -2.18 -17.60
N ASP A 43 0.46 -2.18 -18.10
CA ASP A 43 1.48 -3.18 -17.78
C ASP A 43 1.89 -3.10 -16.30
N LEU A 44 2.10 -1.89 -15.77
CA LEU A 44 2.36 -1.67 -14.33
C LEU A 44 1.22 -2.17 -13.45
N ARG A 45 -0.04 -1.85 -13.81
CA ARG A 45 -1.22 -2.28 -13.07
C ARG A 45 -1.33 -3.81 -13.06
N THR A 46 -1.06 -4.45 -14.19
CA THR A 46 -1.10 -5.92 -14.32
C THR A 46 -0.02 -6.57 -13.45
N ALA A 47 1.22 -6.09 -13.54
CA ALA A 47 2.33 -6.61 -12.74
C ALA A 47 2.13 -6.39 -11.23
N PHE A 48 1.54 -5.26 -10.84
CA PHE A 48 1.18 -5.01 -9.45
C PHE A 48 0.14 -6.01 -8.94
N ASN A 49 -0.91 -6.27 -9.72
CA ASN A 49 -1.94 -7.25 -9.38
C ASN A 49 -1.38 -8.67 -9.29
N GLU A 50 -0.48 -9.04 -10.19
CA GLU A 50 0.18 -10.34 -10.19
C GLU A 50 1.06 -10.52 -8.95
N LYS A 51 1.87 -9.51 -8.59
CA LYS A 51 2.69 -9.53 -7.37
C LYS A 51 1.85 -9.60 -6.10
N SER A 52 0.71 -8.89 -6.08
CA SER A 52 -0.26 -8.95 -4.98
C SER A 52 -0.88 -10.35 -4.84
N TYR A 53 -1.19 -10.99 -5.97
CA TYR A 53 -1.70 -12.36 -5.99
C TYR A 53 -0.66 -13.37 -5.47
N LEU A 54 0.59 -13.28 -5.94
CA LEU A 54 1.68 -14.15 -5.49
C LEU A 54 1.94 -14.00 -3.98
N PHE A 55 1.83 -12.78 -3.46
CA PHE A 55 1.95 -12.53 -2.02
C PHE A 55 0.85 -13.21 -1.23
N LYS A 56 -0.43 -13.00 -1.61
CA LYS A 56 -1.58 -13.66 -0.96
C LYS A 56 -1.47 -15.18 -1.02
N ARG A 57 -0.97 -15.73 -2.14
CA ARG A 57 -0.71 -17.17 -2.28
C ARG A 57 0.35 -17.64 -1.29
N SER A 58 1.47 -16.94 -1.16
CA SER A 58 2.53 -17.30 -0.20
C SER A 58 2.05 -17.25 1.25
N GLU A 59 1.22 -16.26 1.59
CA GLU A 59 0.61 -16.14 2.93
C GLU A 59 -0.29 -17.34 3.26
N LEU A 60 -1.11 -17.75 2.30
CA LEU A 60 -1.95 -18.95 2.42
C LEU A 60 -1.11 -20.22 2.56
N GLU A 61 -0.06 -20.38 1.75
CA GLU A 61 0.86 -21.53 1.82
C GLU A 61 1.52 -21.63 3.21
N GLN A 62 2.02 -20.52 3.77
CA GLN A 62 2.57 -20.47 5.12
C GLN A 62 1.50 -20.76 6.20
N GLY A 63 0.26 -20.29 6.00
CA GLY A 63 -0.88 -20.61 6.84
C GLY A 63 -1.16 -22.11 6.90
N PHE A 64 -1.18 -22.78 5.74
CA PHE A 64 -1.35 -24.23 5.65
C PHE A 64 -0.22 -25.00 6.33
N GLU A 65 1.03 -24.56 6.17
CA GLU A 65 2.17 -25.22 6.81
C GLU A 65 2.12 -25.14 8.33
N ARG A 66 1.70 -24.00 8.89
CA ARG A 66 1.44 -23.86 10.34
C ARG A 66 0.34 -24.80 10.85
N ILE A 67 -0.76 -24.92 10.10
CA ILE A 67 -1.87 -25.83 10.45
C ILE A 67 -1.40 -27.28 10.38
N ALA A 68 -0.61 -27.64 9.37
CA ALA A 68 -0.05 -28.98 9.23
C ALA A 68 0.90 -29.35 10.38
N LEU A 69 1.77 -28.43 10.80
CA LEU A 69 2.66 -28.63 11.96
C LEU A 69 1.85 -28.83 13.25
N ARG A 70 0.87 -27.97 13.52
CA ARG A 70 -0.01 -28.08 14.70
C ARG A 70 -0.78 -29.41 14.72
N THR A 71 -1.21 -29.90 13.56
CA THR A 71 -1.91 -31.19 13.44
C THR A 71 -0.99 -32.37 13.72
N ARG A 72 0.29 -32.29 13.33
CA ARG A 72 1.30 -33.32 13.67
C ARG A 72 1.61 -33.34 15.16
N GLU A 73 1.71 -32.18 15.79
CA GLU A 73 1.93 -32.06 17.25
C GLU A 73 0.75 -32.67 18.04
N MET A 74 -0.49 -32.33 17.69
CA MET A 74 -1.69 -32.93 18.32
C MET A 74 -1.76 -34.45 18.15
N ASN A 75 -1.28 -34.99 17.02
CA ASN A 75 -1.21 -36.44 16.82
C ASN A 75 -0.13 -37.09 17.69
N SER A 76 1.02 -36.42 17.90
CA SER A 76 2.04 -36.90 18.84
C SER A 76 1.53 -36.94 20.29
N GLU A 77 0.69 -35.97 20.68
CA GLU A 77 0.07 -35.92 22.01
C GLU A 77 -0.91 -37.08 22.25
N LYS A 78 -1.63 -37.51 21.22
CA LYS A 78 -2.46 -38.72 21.26
C LYS A 78 -1.62 -40.00 21.47
N ASP A 79 -0.44 -40.07 20.85
CA ASP A 79 0.48 -41.21 21.02
C ASP A 79 1.05 -41.27 22.45
N TYR A 80 1.33 -40.13 23.08
CA TYR A 80 1.72 -40.09 24.50
C TYR A 80 0.59 -40.55 25.43
N LEU A 81 -0.66 -40.15 25.15
CA LEU A 81 -1.83 -40.58 25.94
C LEU A 81 -2.07 -42.10 25.85
N GLU A 82 -1.86 -42.71 24.68
CA GLU A 82 -1.90 -44.16 24.46
C GLU A 82 -0.81 -44.88 25.27
N GLN A 83 0.41 -44.34 25.30
CA GLN A 83 1.51 -44.90 26.10
C GLN A 83 1.23 -44.88 27.60
N ILE A 84 0.66 -43.79 28.11
CA ILE A 84 0.26 -43.68 29.53
C ILE A 84 -0.78 -44.75 29.88
N LYS A 85 -1.82 -44.94 29.04
CA LYS A 85 -2.85 -45.98 29.24
C LYS A 85 -2.29 -47.41 29.18
N LEU A 86 -1.19 -47.63 28.45
CA LEU A 86 -0.52 -48.94 28.43
C LEU A 86 0.25 -49.20 29.73
N VAL A 87 0.92 -48.17 30.26
CA VAL A 87 1.62 -48.23 31.55
C VAL A 87 0.63 -48.48 32.70
N GLU A 88 -0.51 -47.80 32.71
CA GLU A 88 -1.58 -48.03 33.70
C GLU A 88 -2.12 -49.46 33.66
N ARG A 89 -2.32 -50.04 32.46
CA ARG A 89 -2.75 -51.44 32.32
C ARG A 89 -1.73 -52.43 32.87
N ARG A 90 -0.44 -52.18 32.67
CA ARG A 90 0.63 -53.03 33.23
C ARG A 90 0.69 -52.92 34.76
N LEU A 91 0.58 -51.71 35.30
CA LEU A 91 0.52 -51.48 36.75
C LEU A 91 -0.65 -52.23 37.39
N ASN A 92 -1.84 -52.16 36.79
CA ASN A 92 -3.00 -52.91 37.27
C ASN A 92 -2.80 -54.43 37.17
N HIS A 93 -2.11 -54.92 36.14
CA HIS A 93 -1.77 -56.34 36.03
C HIS A 93 -0.85 -56.81 37.17
N TYR A 94 0.18 -56.03 37.51
CA TYR A 94 1.06 -56.35 38.64
C TYR A 94 0.33 -56.29 39.98
N LYS A 95 -0.54 -55.31 40.17
CA LYS A 95 -1.38 -55.19 41.38
C LYS A 95 -2.31 -56.40 41.54
N ASN A 96 -2.93 -56.85 40.45
CA ASN A 96 -3.78 -58.05 40.46
C ASN A 96 -2.96 -59.35 40.64
N ALA A 97 -1.70 -59.38 40.19
CA ALA A 97 -0.80 -60.52 40.40
C ALA A 97 -0.28 -60.59 41.86
N GLU A 98 -0.10 -59.45 42.52
CA GLU A 98 0.16 -59.37 43.97
C GLU A 98 -1.03 -59.89 44.78
N GLU A 99 -2.26 -59.60 44.35
CA GLU A 99 -3.49 -60.10 44.99
C GLU A 99 -3.71 -61.62 44.78
N SER A 100 -3.04 -62.23 43.80
CA SER A 100 -3.20 -63.65 43.43
C SER A 100 -2.26 -64.62 44.15
N ASN A 101 -1.22 -64.16 44.84
CA ASN A 101 -0.21 -65.04 45.44
C ASN A 101 -0.21 -64.92 46.97
N ASN A 102 -0.72 -65.97 47.62
CA ASN A 102 -0.92 -66.08 49.05
C ASN A 102 0.42 -66.39 49.77
N ASN A 103 1.36 -65.45 49.73
CA ASN A 103 2.53 -65.42 50.60
C ASN A 103 2.63 -64.02 51.19
N GLN A 104 2.34 -63.90 52.47
CA GLN A 104 2.54 -62.65 53.19
C GLN A 104 3.96 -62.14 52.95
N PRO A 105 4.11 -60.88 52.51
CA PRO A 105 5.43 -60.31 52.31
C PRO A 105 6.22 -60.29 53.63
N PRO A 106 7.56 -60.40 53.59
CA PRO A 106 8.41 -60.37 54.78
C PRO A 106 8.12 -59.13 55.65
N GLN A 107 8.23 -59.26 56.97
CA GLN A 107 7.87 -58.17 57.90
C GLN A 107 8.67 -56.87 57.69
N TRP A 108 9.92 -56.95 57.20
CA TRP A 108 10.66 -55.74 56.83
C TRP A 108 10.03 -55.01 55.63
N PHE A 109 9.39 -55.74 54.71
CA PHE A 109 8.66 -55.19 53.58
C PHE A 109 7.33 -54.57 54.04
N ILE A 110 6.61 -55.24 54.94
CA ILE A 110 5.39 -54.69 55.56
C ILE A 110 5.72 -53.41 56.34
N ASN A 111 6.79 -53.41 57.13
CA ASN A 111 7.22 -52.24 57.88
C ASN A 111 7.71 -51.11 56.96
N PHE A 112 8.42 -51.43 55.87
CA PHE A 112 8.83 -50.44 54.88
C PHE A 112 7.63 -49.78 54.19
N PHE A 113 6.54 -50.50 53.90
CA PHE A 113 5.34 -49.89 53.29
C PHE A 113 4.47 -49.12 54.28
N ASN A 114 4.48 -49.54 55.55
CA ASN A 114 3.65 -48.95 56.61
C ASN A 114 4.36 -47.84 57.40
N ASP A 115 5.67 -47.65 57.25
CA ASP A 115 6.41 -46.57 57.90
C ASP A 115 6.10 -45.23 57.20
N PRO A 116 5.41 -44.29 57.88
CA PRO A 116 5.02 -43.01 57.30
C PRO A 116 6.21 -42.08 57.03
N ASN A 117 7.43 -42.40 57.51
CA ASN A 117 8.61 -41.56 57.45
C ASN A 117 9.74 -42.12 56.59
N VAL A 118 9.74 -43.41 56.24
CA VAL A 118 10.86 -44.06 55.51
C VAL A 118 10.39 -44.87 54.29
N GLY A 119 9.08 -45.08 54.15
CA GLY A 119 8.48 -45.95 53.14
C GLY A 119 8.08 -45.31 51.81
N ILE A 120 7.37 -46.08 50.99
CA ILE A 120 6.74 -45.61 49.74
C ILE A 120 5.82 -44.41 49.99
N LEU A 121 5.22 -44.29 51.17
CA LEU A 121 4.40 -43.13 51.53
C LEU A 121 5.23 -41.84 51.68
N ALA A 122 6.46 -41.92 52.22
CA ALA A 122 7.37 -40.79 52.31
C ALA A 122 7.86 -40.37 50.91
N LEU A 123 8.27 -41.35 50.09
CA LEU A 123 8.65 -41.11 48.69
C LEU A 123 7.49 -40.55 47.86
N LYS A 124 6.26 -41.06 48.02
CA LYS A 124 5.08 -40.52 47.36
C LYS A 124 4.79 -39.08 47.80
N ARG A 125 4.93 -38.75 49.08
CA ARG A 125 4.77 -37.36 49.55
C ARG A 125 5.85 -36.45 48.97
N GLU A 126 7.09 -36.91 48.91
CA GLU A 126 8.20 -36.14 48.35
C GLU A 126 8.02 -35.92 46.83
N ILE A 127 7.70 -36.98 46.07
CA ILE A 127 7.39 -36.91 44.64
C ILE A 127 6.19 -35.99 44.39
N VAL A 128 5.07 -36.14 45.11
CA VAL A 128 3.90 -35.27 44.98
C VAL A 128 4.24 -33.81 45.35
N SER A 129 5.11 -33.59 46.35
CA SER A 129 5.56 -32.26 46.73
C SER A 129 6.52 -31.62 45.73
N LEU A 130 7.20 -32.42 44.91
CA LEU A 130 8.13 -31.97 43.87
C LEU A 130 7.42 -31.78 42.51
N ASP A 131 6.39 -32.56 42.21
CA ASP A 131 5.64 -32.50 40.95
C ASP A 131 4.96 -31.14 40.77
N ALA A 132 4.22 -30.66 41.76
CA ALA A 132 3.51 -29.38 41.67
C ALA A 132 4.42 -28.15 41.41
N PRO A 133 5.55 -27.95 42.15
CA PRO A 133 6.46 -26.83 41.87
C PRO A 133 7.35 -27.05 40.64
N PHE A 134 7.51 -28.28 40.14
CA PHE A 134 8.17 -28.55 38.86
C PHE A 134 7.26 -28.21 37.68
N GLU A 135 6.02 -28.66 37.72
CA GLU A 135 4.98 -28.38 36.72
C GLU A 135 4.71 -26.87 36.63
N ASN A 136 4.57 -26.19 37.78
CA ASN A 136 4.44 -24.73 37.81
C ASN A 136 5.65 -24.00 37.19
N ARG A 137 6.87 -24.48 37.42
CA ARG A 137 8.08 -23.90 36.81
C ARG A 137 8.16 -24.16 35.30
N GLN A 138 7.72 -25.32 34.83
CA GLN A 138 7.64 -25.57 33.39
C GLN A 138 6.59 -24.69 32.73
N ASN A 139 5.39 -24.59 33.31
CA ASN A 139 4.30 -23.76 32.80
C ASN A 139 4.71 -22.29 32.72
N GLN A 140 5.37 -21.74 33.76
CA GLN A 140 5.90 -20.37 33.73
C GLN A 140 6.96 -20.16 32.64
N ARG A 141 7.80 -21.16 32.36
CA ARG A 141 8.81 -21.07 31.29
C ARG A 141 8.17 -21.11 29.91
N LEU A 142 7.14 -21.94 29.73
CA LEU A 142 6.35 -22.01 28.49
C LEU A 142 5.63 -20.69 28.24
N GLU A 143 4.92 -20.17 29.24
CA GLU A 143 4.19 -18.90 29.14
C GLU A 143 5.15 -17.72 28.85
N ALA A 144 6.29 -17.65 29.54
CA ALA A 144 7.29 -16.61 29.27
C ALA A 144 7.89 -16.74 27.86
N PHE A 145 8.03 -17.95 27.33
CA PHE A 145 8.50 -18.18 25.97
C PHE A 145 7.45 -17.77 24.93
N GLU A 146 6.19 -18.19 25.12
CA GLU A 146 5.06 -17.79 24.27
C GLU A 146 4.88 -16.28 24.25
N ASN A 147 4.92 -15.62 25.41
CA ASN A 147 4.83 -14.17 25.50
C ASN A 147 5.97 -13.47 24.73
N ARG A 148 7.20 -13.98 24.82
CA ARG A 148 8.33 -13.44 24.03
C ARG A 148 8.18 -13.67 22.54
N GLN A 149 7.63 -14.81 22.13
CA GLN A 149 7.35 -15.12 20.73
C GLN A 149 6.28 -14.17 20.19
N ASN A 150 5.18 -14.02 20.91
CA ASN A 150 4.07 -13.15 20.52
C ASN A 150 4.52 -11.69 20.43
N GLN A 151 5.24 -11.16 21.43
CA GLN A 151 5.81 -9.81 21.38
C GLN A 151 6.74 -9.58 20.18
N ARG A 152 7.53 -10.60 19.80
CA ARG A 152 8.39 -10.51 18.60
C ARG A 152 7.60 -10.53 17.31
N LEU A 153 6.50 -11.29 17.25
CA LEU A 153 5.62 -11.33 16.10
C LEU A 153 4.86 -10.01 15.96
N ASP A 154 4.31 -9.48 17.05
CA ASP A 154 3.60 -8.21 17.07
C ASP A 154 4.51 -7.06 16.62
N ALA A 155 5.72 -6.97 17.19
CA ALA A 155 6.69 -5.95 16.78
C ALA A 155 7.10 -6.08 15.30
N ARG A 156 7.16 -7.31 14.77
CA ARG A 156 7.44 -7.55 13.34
C ARG A 156 6.28 -7.13 12.45
N LEU A 157 5.04 -7.43 12.86
CA LEU A 157 3.83 -7.03 12.15
C LEU A 157 3.72 -5.51 12.12
N GLU A 158 3.88 -4.84 13.26
CA GLU A 158 3.85 -3.38 13.34
C GLU A 158 4.94 -2.73 12.48
N ALA A 159 6.17 -3.23 12.52
CA ALA A 159 7.24 -2.74 11.66
C ALA A 159 6.96 -2.96 10.17
N PHE A 160 6.27 -4.04 9.81
CA PHE A 160 5.86 -4.31 8.44
C PHE A 160 4.73 -3.38 7.99
N GLU A 161 3.68 -3.22 8.80
CA GLU A 161 2.57 -2.29 8.56
C GLU A 161 3.08 -0.86 8.37
N ASN A 162 3.97 -0.40 9.26
CA ASN A 162 4.57 0.93 9.15
C ASN A 162 5.34 1.12 7.82
N ARG A 163 6.09 0.11 7.38
CA ARG A 163 6.78 0.16 6.07
C ARG A 163 5.80 0.17 4.90
N GLN A 164 4.69 -0.55 4.99
CA GLN A 164 3.66 -0.57 3.93
C GLN A 164 2.90 0.75 3.86
N ASN A 165 2.57 1.34 5.00
CA ASN A 165 1.92 2.65 5.06
C ASN A 165 2.82 3.71 4.43
N GLN A 166 4.10 3.77 4.80
CA GLN A 166 5.07 4.69 4.20
C GLN A 166 5.20 4.52 2.67
N ARG A 167 5.20 3.27 2.18
CA ARG A 167 5.24 3.00 0.73
C ARG A 167 3.97 3.48 0.04
N THR A 168 2.82 3.26 0.66
CA THR A 168 1.51 3.65 0.13
C THR A 168 1.38 5.17 0.07
N ASP A 169 1.80 5.86 1.13
CA ASP A 169 1.82 7.32 1.19
C ASP A 169 2.72 7.91 0.09
N ALA A 170 3.93 7.36 -0.08
CA ALA A 170 4.84 7.78 -1.16
C ALA A 170 4.24 7.58 -2.57
N ILE A 171 3.50 6.49 -2.78
CA ILE A 171 2.80 6.25 -4.05
C ILE A 171 1.67 7.26 -4.25
N ILE A 172 0.88 7.54 -3.21
CA ILE A 172 -0.22 8.52 -3.26
C ILE A 172 0.33 9.91 -3.62
N GLU A 173 1.42 10.33 -2.98
CA GLU A 173 2.09 11.59 -3.29
C GLU A 173 2.62 11.63 -4.73
N SER A 174 3.25 10.55 -5.19
CA SER A 174 3.73 10.41 -6.57
C SER A 174 2.58 10.51 -7.58
N LEU A 175 1.46 9.81 -7.34
CA LEU A 175 0.27 9.88 -8.20
C LEU A 175 -0.32 11.29 -8.23
N HIS A 176 -0.37 11.97 -7.09
CA HIS A 176 -0.83 13.35 -7.02
C HIS A 176 0.07 14.28 -7.86
N SER A 177 1.39 14.12 -7.77
CA SER A 177 2.35 14.88 -8.58
C SER A 177 2.20 14.63 -10.08
N ILE A 178 2.02 13.37 -10.49
CA ILE A 178 1.78 13.01 -11.89
C ILE A 178 0.47 13.64 -12.38
N ASN A 179 -0.60 13.56 -11.60
CA ASN A 179 -1.89 14.12 -11.98
C ASN A 179 -1.81 15.65 -12.18
N GLN A 180 -1.13 16.37 -11.28
CA GLN A 180 -0.89 17.81 -11.45
C GLN A 180 -0.10 18.14 -12.73
N LYS A 181 0.89 17.32 -13.10
CA LYS A 181 1.64 17.51 -14.35
C LYS A 181 0.77 17.29 -15.58
N LEU A 182 -0.07 16.24 -15.55
CA LEU A 182 -0.99 15.92 -16.64
C LEU A 182 -2.00 17.04 -16.86
N ASN A 183 -2.60 17.56 -15.80
CA ASN A 183 -3.54 18.69 -15.88
C ASN A 183 -2.88 19.95 -16.47
N ARG A 184 -1.62 20.23 -16.11
CA ARG A 184 -0.86 21.35 -16.70
C ARG A 184 -0.57 21.12 -18.19
N GLN A 185 -0.31 19.89 -18.59
CA GLN A 185 -0.09 19.53 -19.98
C GLN A 185 -1.37 19.67 -20.80
N GLU A 186 -2.50 19.20 -20.26
CA GLU A 186 -3.82 19.33 -20.87
C GLU A 186 -4.20 20.81 -21.05
N TYR A 187 -4.07 21.63 -20.01
CA TYR A 187 -4.25 23.09 -20.10
C TYR A 187 -3.42 23.70 -21.24
N ARG A 188 -2.12 23.35 -21.34
CA ARG A 188 -1.23 23.85 -22.40
C ARG A 188 -1.68 23.40 -23.78
N TYR A 189 -2.11 22.14 -23.90
CA TYR A 189 -2.61 21.58 -25.15
C TYR A 189 -3.86 22.32 -25.62
N HIS A 190 -4.86 22.51 -24.75
CA HIS A 190 -6.07 23.26 -25.06
C HIS A 190 -5.76 24.71 -25.45
N ARG A 191 -4.89 25.39 -24.69
CA ARG A 191 -4.45 26.75 -25.03
C ARG A 191 -3.77 26.82 -26.41
N MET A 192 -2.86 25.88 -26.72
CA MET A 192 -2.19 25.84 -28.04
C MET A 192 -3.18 25.54 -29.17
N ASN A 193 -4.08 24.58 -28.96
CA ASN A 193 -5.14 24.26 -29.92
C ASN A 193 -6.02 25.49 -30.18
N ASN A 194 -6.39 26.24 -29.14
CA ASN A 194 -7.18 27.46 -29.27
C ASN A 194 -6.46 28.54 -30.08
N ILE A 195 -5.15 28.76 -29.86
CA ILE A 195 -4.35 29.68 -30.66
C ILE A 195 -4.37 29.27 -32.14
N GLN A 196 -4.20 27.98 -32.42
CA GLN A 196 -4.27 27.45 -33.78
C GLN A 196 -5.67 27.64 -34.38
N MET A 197 -6.74 27.34 -33.64
CA MET A 197 -8.12 27.49 -34.09
C MET A 197 -8.46 28.96 -34.39
N ARG A 198 -8.02 29.90 -33.55
CA ARG A 198 -8.17 31.35 -33.82
C ARG A 198 -7.39 31.79 -35.05
N SER A 199 -6.18 31.27 -35.27
CA SER A 199 -5.41 31.58 -36.48
C SER A 199 -6.11 31.14 -37.77
N LEU A 200 -7.00 30.15 -37.67
CA LEU A 200 -7.86 29.67 -38.76
C LEU A 200 -9.22 30.38 -38.82
N GLY A 201 -9.45 31.41 -38.00
CA GLY A 201 -10.72 32.13 -37.91
C GLY A 201 -11.86 31.32 -37.30
N LYS A 202 -11.56 30.26 -36.56
CA LYS A 202 -12.56 29.42 -35.87
C LYS A 202 -12.80 29.88 -34.43
N SER A 203 -13.94 29.47 -33.88
CA SER A 203 -14.21 29.59 -32.44
C SER A 203 -13.24 28.71 -31.65
N ILE A 204 -12.94 29.11 -30.42
CA ILE A 204 -12.13 28.30 -29.49
C ILE A 204 -13.01 27.38 -28.65
N ASP A 205 -12.37 26.33 -28.15
CA ASP A 205 -12.94 25.42 -27.16
C ASP A 205 -12.65 25.92 -25.74
N VAL A 206 -13.42 25.42 -24.77
CA VAL A 206 -13.22 25.75 -23.35
C VAL A 206 -11.89 25.17 -22.87
N VAL A 207 -11.13 25.98 -22.13
CA VAL A 207 -9.85 25.55 -21.54
C VAL A 207 -10.09 25.09 -20.08
N PRO A 208 -9.77 23.84 -19.73
CA PRO A 208 -9.91 23.35 -18.36
C PRO A 208 -8.93 24.04 -17.41
N TYR A 209 -9.27 24.09 -16.13
CA TYR A 209 -8.41 24.62 -15.07
C TYR A 209 -7.18 23.74 -14.83
N LEU A 210 -6.19 24.28 -14.11
CA LEU A 210 -4.94 23.55 -13.80
C LEU A 210 -5.13 22.32 -12.91
N ASN A 211 -6.31 22.16 -12.31
CA ASN A 211 -6.70 20.97 -11.56
C ASN A 211 -7.40 19.91 -12.43
N GLY A 212 -7.52 20.13 -13.75
CA GLY A 212 -8.17 19.23 -14.71
C GLY A 212 -9.70 19.32 -14.72
N GLN A 213 -10.30 20.19 -13.91
CA GLN A 213 -11.75 20.41 -13.93
C GLN A 213 -12.12 21.45 -15.00
N GLU A 214 -13.30 21.30 -15.58
CA GLU A 214 -13.90 22.35 -16.38
C GLU A 214 -14.21 23.58 -15.52
N PRO A 215 -14.27 24.79 -16.10
CA PRO A 215 -14.75 25.97 -15.41
C PRO A 215 -16.10 25.75 -14.73
N ASP A 216 -16.33 26.45 -13.61
CA ASP A 216 -17.55 26.30 -12.84
C ASP A 216 -18.80 26.54 -13.71
N PHE A 217 -19.85 25.74 -13.50
CA PHE A 217 -21.05 25.75 -14.34
C PHE A 217 -21.81 27.09 -14.34
N ASP A 218 -21.59 27.94 -13.34
CA ASP A 218 -22.17 29.27 -13.21
C ASP A 218 -21.36 30.36 -13.92
N LEU A 219 -20.17 30.03 -14.43
CA LEU A 219 -19.36 30.94 -15.23
C LEU A 219 -19.77 30.86 -16.71
N PRO A 220 -19.92 32.01 -17.39
CA PRO A 220 -20.20 32.03 -18.83
C PRO A 220 -18.99 31.47 -19.60
N GLN A 221 -19.23 30.60 -20.57
CA GLN A 221 -18.18 30.01 -21.39
C GLN A 221 -17.50 31.06 -22.27
N ILE A 222 -16.20 30.89 -22.49
CA ILE A 222 -15.38 31.83 -23.25
C ILE A 222 -15.06 31.21 -24.62
N HIS A 223 -15.67 31.75 -25.67
CA HIS A 223 -15.45 31.34 -27.07
C HIS A 223 -14.79 32.44 -27.91
N SER A 224 -14.83 33.68 -27.42
CA SER A 224 -14.41 34.89 -28.12
C SER A 224 -13.88 35.95 -27.16
N ILE A 225 -13.28 37.01 -27.72
CA ILE A 225 -12.79 38.14 -26.91
C ILE A 225 -13.94 38.97 -26.34
N GLU A 226 -15.07 39.01 -27.04
CA GLU A 226 -16.29 39.66 -26.62
C GLU A 226 -16.89 38.98 -25.37
N ASP A 227 -16.76 37.66 -25.24
CA ASP A 227 -17.19 36.95 -24.04
C ASP A 227 -16.39 37.42 -22.82
N ILE A 228 -15.07 37.60 -22.98
CA ILE A 228 -14.19 38.14 -21.93
C ILE A 228 -14.56 39.58 -21.58
N GLU A 229 -14.91 40.39 -22.58
CA GLU A 229 -15.29 41.79 -22.37
C GLU A 229 -16.55 41.94 -21.51
N ASN A 230 -17.48 41.00 -21.64
CA ASN A 230 -18.74 40.97 -20.90
C ASN A 230 -18.64 40.35 -19.49
N LEU A 231 -17.47 39.80 -19.10
CA LEU A 231 -17.27 39.24 -17.77
C LEU A 231 -17.31 40.32 -16.68
N THR A 232 -17.96 39.99 -15.56
CA THR A 232 -17.80 40.74 -14.32
C THR A 232 -16.40 40.54 -13.74
N LYS A 233 -15.98 41.46 -12.85
CA LYS A 233 -14.68 41.34 -12.17
C LYS A 233 -14.55 40.01 -11.43
N ASP A 234 -15.59 39.61 -10.72
CA ASP A 234 -15.63 38.36 -9.94
C ASP A 234 -15.46 37.11 -10.81
N GLN A 235 -16.19 37.04 -11.93
CA GLN A 235 -16.07 35.94 -12.89
C GLN A 235 -14.65 35.89 -13.49
N CYS A 236 -14.08 37.03 -13.86
CA CYS A 236 -12.73 37.10 -14.41
C CYS A 236 -11.68 36.65 -13.38
N THR A 237 -11.81 37.05 -12.12
CA THR A 237 -10.91 36.60 -11.04
C THR A 237 -11.01 35.11 -10.78
N ARG A 238 -12.22 34.53 -10.78
CA ARG A 238 -12.42 33.08 -10.63
C ARG A 238 -11.76 32.28 -11.74
N TYR A 239 -11.89 32.74 -13.00
CA TYR A 239 -11.18 32.14 -14.12
C TYR A 239 -9.65 32.19 -13.93
N LEU A 240 -9.11 33.36 -13.58
CA LEU A 240 -7.67 33.53 -13.38
C LEU A 240 -7.14 32.67 -12.21
N ASP A 241 -7.91 32.54 -11.14
CA ASP A 241 -7.58 31.69 -9.99
C ASP A 241 -7.54 30.21 -10.40
N GLY A 242 -8.53 29.73 -11.17
CA GLY A 242 -8.54 28.37 -11.71
C GLY A 242 -7.37 28.07 -12.66
N TYR A 243 -6.91 29.08 -13.40
CA TYR A 243 -5.69 29.00 -14.23
C TYR A 243 -4.39 29.27 -13.46
N GLY A 244 -4.45 29.52 -12.15
CA GLY A 244 -3.28 29.79 -11.30
C GLY A 244 -2.50 31.06 -11.68
N ILE A 245 -3.16 32.05 -12.28
CA ILE A 245 -2.55 33.29 -12.75
C ILE A 245 -2.65 34.36 -11.65
N ARG A 246 -1.50 34.90 -11.23
CA ARG A 246 -1.44 35.96 -10.21
C ARG A 246 -1.79 37.32 -10.79
N TYR A 247 -2.60 38.08 -10.08
CA TYR A 247 -3.00 39.45 -10.44
C TYR A 247 -3.03 40.39 -9.23
N GLY A 248 -3.05 41.69 -9.49
CA GLY A 248 -3.16 42.73 -8.46
C GLY A 248 -4.62 43.08 -8.15
N PRO A 249 -4.96 43.49 -6.91
CA PRO A 249 -6.35 43.78 -6.50
C PRO A 249 -6.98 44.97 -7.25
N ASN A 250 -6.14 45.89 -7.74
CA ASN A 250 -6.54 47.11 -8.45
C ASN A 250 -6.39 46.98 -9.98
N GLU A 251 -6.01 45.80 -10.49
CA GLU A 251 -5.98 45.56 -11.93
C GLU A 251 -7.41 45.46 -12.47
N THR A 252 -7.69 46.11 -13.61
CA THR A 252 -8.98 46.02 -14.30
C THR A 252 -8.77 45.44 -15.70
N ILE A 253 -8.32 46.26 -16.66
CA ILE A 253 -8.08 45.85 -18.06
C ILE A 253 -7.06 44.70 -18.12
N LYS A 254 -5.99 44.77 -17.31
CA LYS A 254 -4.97 43.72 -17.22
C LYS A 254 -5.51 42.34 -16.81
N LEU A 255 -6.61 42.27 -16.07
CA LEU A 255 -7.23 40.97 -15.73
C LEU A 255 -7.77 40.30 -16.99
N LYS A 256 -8.51 41.06 -17.80
CA LYS A 256 -9.06 40.60 -19.09
C LYS A 256 -7.96 40.23 -20.08
N GLU A 257 -6.90 41.04 -20.18
CA GLU A 257 -5.74 40.73 -21.05
C GLU A 257 -5.04 39.43 -20.64
N ARG A 258 -4.84 39.20 -19.34
CA ARG A 258 -4.25 37.95 -18.83
C ARG A 258 -5.15 36.76 -19.12
N LEU A 259 -6.46 36.92 -18.93
CA LEU A 259 -7.43 35.86 -19.21
C LEU A 259 -7.46 35.51 -20.69
N ARG A 260 -7.48 36.52 -21.57
CA ARG A 260 -7.38 36.37 -23.03
C ARG A 260 -6.16 35.50 -23.40
N ASN A 261 -5.00 35.84 -22.87
CA ASN A 261 -3.76 35.10 -23.14
C ASN A 261 -3.82 33.68 -22.55
N ALA A 262 -4.48 33.48 -21.41
CA ALA A 262 -4.64 32.18 -20.76
C ALA A 262 -5.46 31.20 -21.61
N VAL A 263 -6.56 31.68 -22.20
CA VAL A 263 -7.45 30.85 -23.02
C VAL A 263 -6.98 30.67 -24.46
N GLY A 264 -5.90 31.34 -24.87
CA GLY A 264 -5.31 31.22 -26.21
C GLY A 264 -5.94 32.13 -27.27
N LEU A 265 -6.59 33.23 -26.86
CA LEU A 265 -7.13 34.25 -27.78
C LEU A 265 -6.02 35.26 -28.14
N GLU A 266 -5.02 34.81 -28.90
CA GLU A 266 -3.81 35.60 -29.20
C GLU A 266 -3.68 36.01 -30.67
N SER A 267 -4.78 35.98 -31.44
CA SER A 267 -4.76 36.47 -32.81
C SER A 267 -4.53 37.98 -32.86
N LEU A 268 -4.11 38.51 -34.03
CA LEU A 268 -3.93 39.95 -34.20
C LEU A 268 -5.21 40.74 -33.86
N GLY A 269 -6.38 40.25 -34.31
CA GLY A 269 -7.67 40.88 -33.99
C GLY A 269 -8.01 40.84 -32.50
N ASP A 270 -7.69 39.75 -31.80
CA ASP A 270 -7.91 39.64 -30.35
C ASP A 270 -6.99 40.58 -29.55
N ASN A 271 -5.78 40.82 -30.08
CA ASN A 271 -4.80 41.72 -29.47
C ASN A 271 -5.14 43.20 -29.68
N GLU A 272 -5.75 43.55 -30.80
CA GLU A 272 -6.18 44.90 -31.15
C GLU A 272 -7.55 45.28 -30.54
N PHE A 273 -8.29 44.30 -30.00
CA PHE A 273 -9.60 44.55 -29.40
C PHE A 273 -9.50 45.47 -28.16
N PRO A 274 -10.24 46.59 -28.10
CA PRO A 274 -10.15 47.53 -26.99
C PRO A 274 -10.95 47.04 -25.77
N LEU A 275 -10.30 46.31 -24.88
CA LEU A 275 -10.90 45.85 -23.62
C LEU A 275 -11.19 47.04 -22.69
N SER A 276 -12.40 47.08 -22.13
CA SER A 276 -12.79 48.12 -21.18
C SER A 276 -12.67 47.64 -19.73
N GLY A 277 -12.59 48.60 -18.80
CA GLY A 277 -12.62 48.29 -17.36
C GLY A 277 -13.94 47.64 -16.94
N PHE A 278 -13.93 46.96 -15.79
CA PHE A 278 -15.16 46.43 -15.21
C PHE A 278 -16.11 47.57 -14.83
N ARG A 279 -17.40 47.40 -15.14
CA ARG A 279 -18.48 48.31 -14.74
C ARG A 279 -18.92 48.04 -13.30
#